data_AF-A0A059CPQ7-F1
#
_entry.id   AF-A0A059CPQ7-F1
#
_cell.length_a   1.000
_cell.length_b   1.000
_cell.length_c   1.000
_cell.angle_alpha   90.00
_cell.angle_beta   90.00
_cell.angle_gamma   90.00
#
_symmetry.space_group_name_H-M   'P 1'
#
loop_
_entity.id
_entity.type
_entity.pdbx_description
1 polymer ?
#
loop_
_entity_poly.entity_id
_entity_poly.type
_entity_poly.pdbx_seq_one_letter_code
_entity_poly.pdbx_strand_id
1 'polypeptide(L)'
;MNLAPIGNFIRYPTAKAVWDAVATTFFNGTNVSQVYNLKRRLTQMKQVGIPIEEYYNDLQGLWREVYFLRPNPMTGAHDIDIYDTLVQKDRVCLFLDGLDDRLDKVRANVLRMQPFPMVE
;
A
#
# COMPACT_ATOMS: atom_id res chain seq x y z
N MET A 1 -3.75 21.06 -17.84
CA MET A 1 -3.91 19.61 -17.96
C MET A 1 -4.97 19.38 -19.03
N ASN A 2 -4.57 18.94 -20.24
CA ASN A 2 -5.44 18.89 -21.41
C ASN A 2 -6.25 17.57 -21.37
N LEU A 3 -7.57 17.64 -21.19
CA LEU A 3 -8.49 16.48 -21.10
C LEU A 3 -8.91 15.92 -22.49
N ALA A 4 -8.09 16.06 -23.52
CA ALA A 4 -8.35 15.42 -24.81
C ALA A 4 -7.51 14.13 -24.88
N PRO A 5 -8.13 12.93 -24.83
CA PRO A 5 -8.84 12.43 -25.99
C PRO A 5 -9.99 11.42 -25.68
N ILE A 6 -10.87 11.69 -24.71
CA ILE A 6 -12.04 10.80 -24.50
C ILE A 6 -13.08 10.95 -25.64
N GLY A 7 -13.01 12.04 -26.41
CA GLY A 7 -14.07 12.44 -27.33
C GLY A 7 -14.12 11.77 -28.71
N ASN A 8 -13.18 10.89 -29.12
CA ASN A 8 -13.31 10.28 -30.46
C ASN A 8 -12.58 8.94 -30.67
N PHE A 9 -13.09 7.89 -30.04
CA PHE A 9 -12.63 6.51 -30.25
C PHE A 9 -12.76 6.01 -31.70
N ILE A 10 -13.60 6.68 -32.52
CA ILE A 10 -13.85 6.39 -33.94
C ILE A 10 -12.59 6.53 -34.81
N ARG A 11 -11.56 7.26 -34.35
CA ARG A 11 -10.32 7.47 -35.10
C ARG A 11 -9.30 6.33 -34.98
N TYR A 12 -9.50 5.39 -34.07
CA TYR A 12 -8.58 4.27 -33.90
C TYR A 12 -8.97 3.11 -34.83
N PRO A 13 -8.04 2.60 -35.64
CA PRO A 13 -8.35 1.58 -36.66
C PRO A 13 -8.65 0.21 -36.07
N THR A 14 -8.32 -0.02 -34.79
CA THR A 14 -8.55 -1.28 -34.09
C THR A 14 -8.90 -1.05 -32.63
N ALA A 15 -9.62 -2.02 -32.04
CA ALA A 15 -9.87 -2.05 -30.60
C ALA A 15 -8.57 -2.07 -29.78
N LYS A 16 -7.51 -2.74 -30.27
CA LYS A 16 -6.19 -2.72 -29.63
C LYS A 16 -5.62 -1.30 -29.56
N ALA A 17 -5.71 -0.52 -30.63
CA ALA A 17 -5.19 0.84 -30.65
C ALA A 17 -5.95 1.78 -29.69
N VAL A 18 -7.24 1.55 -29.47
CA VAL A 18 -8.00 2.22 -28.40
C VAL A 18 -7.44 1.87 -27.03
N TRP A 19 -7.25 0.57 -26.75
CA TRP A 19 -6.70 0.10 -25.48
C TRP A 19 -5.26 0.58 -25.23
N ASP A 20 -4.42 0.61 -26.25
CA ASP A 20 -3.05 1.14 -26.16
C ASP A 20 -3.05 2.65 -25.85
N ALA A 21 -3.97 3.42 -26.42
CA ALA A 21 -4.10 4.85 -26.15
C ALA A 21 -4.65 5.13 -24.73
N VAL A 22 -5.62 4.35 -24.28
CA VAL A 22 -6.13 4.37 -22.89
C VAL A 22 -5.00 4.01 -21.93
N ALA A 23 -4.27 2.92 -22.20
CA ALA A 23 -3.09 2.56 -21.44
C ALA A 23 -2.10 3.73 -21.44
N THR A 24 -1.65 4.24 -22.57
CA THR A 24 -0.69 5.37 -22.62
C THR A 24 -1.18 6.63 -21.86
N THR A 25 -2.48 6.92 -21.88
CA THR A 25 -3.05 8.12 -21.24
C THR A 25 -3.19 7.97 -19.72
N PHE A 26 -3.57 6.78 -19.25
CA PHE A 26 -3.89 6.53 -17.83
C PHE A 26 -2.82 5.69 -17.09
N PHE A 27 -1.97 4.99 -17.82
CA PHE A 27 -0.83 4.24 -17.33
C PHE A 27 0.37 5.19 -17.21
N ASN A 28 0.71 5.59 -15.99
CA ASN A 28 1.79 6.56 -15.75
C ASN A 28 3.21 5.97 -15.89
N GLY A 29 3.36 4.82 -16.53
CA GLY A 29 4.64 4.27 -16.97
C GLY A 29 5.60 3.82 -15.88
N THR A 30 5.36 4.07 -14.59
CA THR A 30 6.18 3.51 -13.51
C THR A 30 5.37 3.28 -12.23
N ASN A 31 5.30 2.01 -11.81
CA ASN A 31 4.86 1.62 -10.46
C ASN A 31 5.53 2.46 -9.36
N VAL A 32 6.70 3.04 -9.63
CA VAL A 32 7.43 3.92 -8.70
C VAL A 32 6.60 5.08 -8.18
N SER A 33 5.92 5.85 -9.05
CA SER A 33 5.16 7.03 -8.62
C SER A 33 3.90 6.65 -7.82
N GLN A 34 3.23 5.57 -8.22
CA GLN A 34 2.08 5.01 -7.51
C GLN A 34 2.50 4.48 -6.14
N VAL A 35 3.57 3.67 -6.08
CA VAL A 35 4.15 3.17 -4.84
C VAL A 35 4.60 4.30 -3.94
N TYR A 36 5.20 5.37 -4.48
CA TYR A 36 5.56 6.55 -3.71
C TYR A 36 4.33 7.20 -3.06
N ASN A 37 3.26 7.44 -3.83
CA ASN A 37 2.03 8.02 -3.29
C ASN A 37 1.39 7.13 -2.22
N LEU A 38 1.37 5.81 -2.42
CA LEU A 38 0.86 4.86 -1.43
C LEU A 38 1.70 4.83 -0.16
N LYS A 39 3.04 4.79 -0.30
CA LYS A 39 3.96 4.85 0.85
C LYS A 39 3.82 6.16 1.61
N ARG A 40 3.67 7.28 0.90
CA ARG A 40 3.41 8.59 1.52
C ARG A 40 2.11 8.55 2.32
N ARG A 41 1.00 8.04 1.75
CA ARG A 41 -0.27 7.88 2.46
C ARG A 41 -0.11 7.00 3.71
N LEU A 42 0.55 5.86 3.60
CA LEU A 42 0.84 4.97 4.73
C LEU A 42 1.56 5.69 5.88
N THR A 43 2.63 6.41 5.58
CA THR A 43 3.43 7.12 6.62
C THR A 43 2.70 8.29 7.27
N GLN A 44 1.69 8.86 6.58
CA GLN A 44 0.92 10.01 7.07
C GLN A 44 -0.37 9.58 7.77
N MET A 45 -0.77 8.32 7.65
CA MET A 45 -2.01 7.82 8.24
C MET A 45 -1.91 7.77 9.75
N LYS A 46 -2.96 8.25 10.42
CA LYS A 46 -3.10 8.31 11.88
C LYS A 46 -4.53 7.91 12.23
N GLN A 47 -4.73 7.40 13.44
CA GLN A 47 -6.05 7.02 13.95
C GLN A 47 -6.96 8.24 14.14
N VAL A 48 -6.45 9.37 14.62
CA VAL A 48 -7.20 10.65 14.74
C VAL A 48 -8.61 10.48 15.32
N GLY A 49 -8.74 9.66 16.37
CA GLY A 49 -10.00 9.41 17.05
C GLY A 49 -11.00 8.46 16.37
N ILE A 50 -10.74 7.98 15.15
CA ILE A 50 -11.58 6.92 14.54
C ILE A 50 -11.39 5.57 15.27
N PRO A 51 -12.33 4.62 15.14
CA PRO A 51 -12.16 3.28 15.69
C PRO A 51 -10.86 2.62 15.20
N ILE A 52 -10.17 1.91 16.09
CA ILE A 52 -8.89 1.24 15.77
C ILE A 52 -9.07 0.25 14.61
N GLU A 53 -10.19 -0.45 14.57
CA GLU A 53 -10.53 -1.40 13.50
C GLU A 53 -10.65 -0.72 12.14
N GLU A 54 -11.30 0.45 12.08
CA GLU A 54 -11.44 1.23 10.84
C GLU A 54 -10.07 1.73 10.36
N TYR A 55 -9.26 2.29 11.27
CA TYR A 55 -7.89 2.69 10.96
C TYR A 55 -7.04 1.51 10.46
N TYR A 56 -7.19 0.33 11.08
CA TYR A 56 -6.47 -0.87 10.70
C TYR A 56 -6.90 -1.38 9.31
N ASN A 57 -8.20 -1.39 9.02
CA ASN A 57 -8.75 -1.81 7.73
C ASN A 57 -8.23 -0.93 6.58
N ASP A 58 -8.11 0.38 6.80
CA ASP A 58 -7.54 1.31 5.84
C ASP A 58 -6.06 1.03 5.54
N LEU A 59 -5.26 0.77 6.59
CA LEU A 59 -3.87 0.37 6.45
C LEU A 59 -3.73 -0.93 5.66
N GLN A 60 -4.55 -1.94 5.96
CA GLN A 60 -4.57 -3.20 5.22
C GLN A 60 -4.86 -2.99 3.73
N GLY A 61 -5.80 -2.10 3.40
CA GLY A 61 -6.09 -1.71 2.02
C GLY A 61 -4.85 -1.18 1.30
N LEU A 62 -4.15 -0.23 1.91
CA LEU A 62 -2.93 0.36 1.34
C LEU A 62 -1.79 -0.66 1.22
N TRP A 63 -1.60 -1.54 2.21
CA TRP A 63 -0.58 -2.59 2.15
C TRP A 63 -0.85 -3.58 1.02
N ARG A 64 -2.10 -3.96 0.77
CA ARG A 64 -2.48 -4.82 -0.37
C ARG A 64 -2.16 -4.17 -1.71
N GLU A 65 -2.46 -2.88 -1.86
CA GLU A 65 -2.13 -2.14 -3.09
C GLU A 65 -0.61 -2.04 -3.31
N VAL A 66 0.16 -1.78 -2.26
CA VAL A 66 1.63 -1.76 -2.34
C VAL A 66 2.16 -3.14 -2.73
N TYR A 67 1.67 -4.20 -2.11
CA TYR A 67 2.07 -5.57 -2.41
C TYR A 67 1.74 -5.96 -3.86
N PHE A 68 0.56 -5.60 -4.35
CA PHE A 68 0.17 -5.83 -5.74
C PHE A 68 1.11 -5.14 -6.74
N LEU A 69 1.55 -3.91 -6.45
CA LEU A 69 2.47 -3.17 -7.32
C LEU A 69 3.94 -3.58 -7.17
N ARG A 70 4.30 -4.22 -6.05
CA ARG A 70 5.65 -4.64 -5.66
C ARG A 70 5.61 -6.02 -4.99
N PRO A 71 5.35 -7.09 -5.76
CA PRO A 71 5.39 -8.45 -5.22
C PRO A 71 6.82 -8.79 -4.76
N ASN A 72 6.93 -9.71 -3.80
CA ASN A 72 8.22 -10.25 -3.37
C ASN A 72 8.88 -10.98 -4.57
N PRO A 73 10.09 -10.58 -5.01
CA PRO A 73 10.77 -11.25 -6.13
C PRO A 73 11.46 -12.56 -5.74
N MET A 74 11.53 -12.87 -4.44
CA MET A 74 12.18 -14.08 -3.94
C MET A 74 11.39 -15.33 -4.35
N THR A 75 12.13 -16.41 -4.60
CA THR A 75 11.57 -17.70 -5.01
C THR A 75 11.83 -18.82 -3.99
N GLY A 76 12.80 -18.64 -3.09
CA GLY A 76 13.12 -19.60 -2.03
C GLY A 76 12.20 -19.43 -0.82
N ALA A 77 11.59 -20.51 -0.36
CA ALA A 77 10.65 -20.48 0.77
C ALA A 77 11.26 -19.86 2.04
N HIS A 78 12.51 -20.18 2.36
CA HIS A 78 13.19 -19.62 3.52
C HIS A 78 13.37 -18.09 3.44
N ASP A 79 13.75 -17.58 2.27
CA ASP A 79 13.95 -16.15 2.07
C ASP A 79 12.60 -15.41 2.08
N ILE A 80 11.55 -16.04 1.53
CA ILE A 80 10.18 -15.53 1.59
C ILE A 80 9.72 -15.40 3.04
N ASP A 81 9.90 -16.42 3.87
CA ASP A 81 9.51 -16.40 5.28
C ASP A 81 10.24 -15.28 6.06
N ILE A 82 11.54 -15.09 5.79
CA ILE A 82 12.32 -13.99 6.38
C ILE A 82 11.78 -12.64 5.93
N TYR A 83 11.54 -12.45 4.63
CA TYR A 83 11.03 -11.21 4.07
C TYR A 83 9.66 -10.86 4.63
N ASP A 84 8.73 -11.82 4.65
CA ASP A 84 7.38 -11.63 5.17
C ASP A 84 7.42 -11.30 6.66
N THR A 85 8.30 -11.96 7.43
CA THR A 85 8.52 -11.62 8.84
C THR A 85 9.00 -10.18 9.02
N LEU A 86 9.92 -9.69 8.20
CA LEU A 86 10.41 -8.31 8.25
C LEU A 86 9.30 -7.32 7.88
N VAL A 87 8.57 -7.59 6.79
CA VAL A 87 7.45 -6.75 6.35
C VAL A 87 6.37 -6.67 7.42
N GLN A 88 6.03 -7.78 8.08
CA GLN A 88 5.02 -7.78 9.14
C GLN A 88 5.48 -6.98 10.35
N LYS A 89 6.76 -7.04 10.72
CA LYS A 89 7.32 -6.20 11.79
C LYS A 89 7.22 -4.71 11.46
N ASP A 90 7.57 -4.33 10.24
CA ASP A 90 7.47 -2.94 9.78
C ASP A 90 6.01 -2.46 9.79
N ARG A 91 5.06 -3.33 9.42
CA ARG A 91 3.62 -3.02 9.47
C ARG A 91 3.11 -2.80 10.89
N VAL A 92 3.52 -3.63 11.86
CA VAL A 92 3.20 -3.40 13.28
C VAL A 92 3.73 -2.05 13.73
N CYS A 93 5.01 -1.74 13.44
CA CYS A 93 5.60 -0.46 13.82
C CYS A 93 4.83 0.73 13.23
N LEU A 94 4.48 0.68 11.95
CA LEU A 94 3.71 1.74 11.29
C LEU A 94 2.29 1.88 11.86
N PHE A 95 1.62 0.76 12.12
CA PHE A 95 0.31 0.76 12.78
C PHE A 95 0.39 1.45 14.15
N LEU A 96 1.34 1.03 14.99
CA LEU A 96 1.58 1.55 16.33
C LEU A 96 1.90 3.05 16.32
N ASP A 97 2.76 3.50 15.40
CA ASP A 97 3.14 4.92 15.27
C ASP A 97 1.97 5.82 14.92
N GLY A 98 0.92 5.29 14.28
CA GLY A 98 -0.26 6.06 13.93
C GLY A 98 -1.40 6.00 14.94
N LEU A 99 -1.32 5.17 15.98
CA LEU A 99 -2.32 5.14 17.06
C LEU A 99 -2.38 6.47 17.82
N ASP A 100 -3.57 6.83 18.30
CA ASP A 100 -3.77 8.00 19.17
C ASP A 100 -2.90 7.91 20.44
N ASP A 101 -2.42 9.06 20.93
CA ASP A 101 -1.53 9.16 22.11
C ASP A 101 -2.14 8.55 23.40
N ARG A 102 -3.47 8.48 23.49
CA ARG A 102 -4.15 7.79 24.60
C ARG A 102 -3.78 6.30 24.71
N LEU A 103 -3.24 5.71 23.65
CA LEU A 103 -2.80 4.32 23.56
C LEU A 103 -1.29 4.14 23.79
N ASP A 104 -0.56 5.17 24.22
CA ASP A 104 0.89 5.09 24.47
C ASP A 104 1.32 3.90 25.33
N LYS A 105 0.55 3.59 26.39
CA LYS A 105 0.82 2.44 27.25
C LYS A 105 0.66 1.11 26.51
N VAL A 106 -0.35 1.00 25.65
CA VAL A 106 -0.57 -0.18 24.80
C VAL A 106 0.58 -0.30 23.81
N ARG A 107 0.97 0.80 23.16
CA ARG A 107 2.14 0.85 22.26
C ARG A 107 3.40 0.34 22.95
N ALA A 108 3.72 0.84 24.13
CA ALA A 108 4.90 0.42 24.89
C ALA A 108 4.84 -1.05 25.31
N ASN A 109 3.67 -1.57 25.65
CA ASN A 109 3.50 -2.99 26.00
C ASN A 109 3.74 -3.89 24.78
N VAL A 110 3.15 -3.54 23.63
CA VAL A 110 3.32 -4.29 22.38
C VAL A 110 4.78 -4.33 21.96
N LEU A 111 5.50 -3.20 22.04
CA LEU A 111 6.93 -3.12 21.70
C LEU A 111 7.83 -3.99 22.61
N ARG A 112 7.36 -4.39 23.79
CA ARG A 112 8.09 -5.25 24.74
C ARG A 112 7.74 -6.73 24.60
N MET A 113 6.72 -7.09 23.81
CA MET A 113 6.29 -8.48 23.65
C MET A 113 7.39 -9.34 23.01
N GLN A 114 7.52 -10.58 23.49
CA GLN A 114 8.41 -11.60 22.96
C GLN A 114 7.63 -12.92 22.84
N PRO A 115 7.46 -13.49 21.63
CA PRO A 115 7.92 -12.95 20.36
C PRO A 115 7.19 -11.64 20.00
N PHE A 116 7.84 -10.80 19.19
CA PHE A 116 7.21 -9.59 18.68
C PHE A 116 5.98 -9.97 17.85
N PRO A 117 4.82 -9.31 18.04
CA PRO A 117 3.60 -9.72 17.37
C PRO A 117 3.69 -9.51 15.86
N MET A 118 2.82 -10.20 15.15
CA MET A 118 2.62 -10.03 13.71
C MET A 118 1.23 -9.46 13.48
N VAL A 119 1.05 -8.82 12.34
CA VAL A 119 -0.26 -8.34 11.92
C VAL A 119 -0.93 -9.44 11.10
N GLU A 120 -2.16 -9.83 11.47
CA GLU A 120 -2.98 -10.78 10.70
C GLU A 120 -3.57 -10.16 9.42
#